data_AF-A0A6N7L0R3-F1
#
_entry.id   AF-A0A6N7L0R3-F1
#
_cell.length_a   1.000
_cell.length_b   1.000
_cell.length_c   1.000
_cell.angle_alpha   90.00
_cell.angle_beta   90.00
_cell.angle_gamma   90.00
#
_symmetry.space_group_name_H-M   'P 1'
#
loop_
_entity.id
_entity.type
_entity.pdbx_description
1 polymer ?
#
loop_
_entity_poly.entity_id
_entity_poly.type
_entity_poly.pdbx_seq_one_letter_code
_entity_poly.pdbx_strand_id
1 'polypeptide(L)'
;MIAPAVGRRPERRPSAGAPVTTVPTEPETAQPTRRLLGVELLIVLGLSLGASGIGALISFAGSLTEPLKLGQQVATLNGSRAPGRPWLDLVWQLYYIGRGLMPVVLVGYLLVREGTALRVLGFDLGQKMRDLGRGAAVAAVIGGSGLALYLASQAAGYNLTVAPSGLPDVWWRVPVLVLSAWQNAILEEVVVLGYLLRRLGQLGWSWPATVVASSVLRGSYHLYQGVGGLVGNMVMGAVFCLAYRRWGRVMPLVVAHGLIDTVAFVGYALLAGHVSWLPTP
;
A
#
# COMPACT_ATOMS: atom_id res chain seq x y z
N MET A 1 -81.19 48.31 36.14
CA MET A 1 -81.92 47.52 35.13
C MET A 1 -80.89 47.05 34.11
N ILE A 2 -80.73 45.72 33.97
CA ILE A 2 -79.95 44.95 32.98
C ILE A 2 -78.42 44.97 33.11
N ALA A 3 -77.86 43.85 33.59
CA ALA A 3 -76.44 43.46 33.48
C ALA A 3 -76.23 42.56 32.23
N PRO A 4 -75.08 42.61 31.53
CA PRO A 4 -74.82 41.71 30.41
C PRO A 4 -74.15 40.40 30.87
N ALA A 5 -74.51 39.33 30.17
CA ALA A 5 -74.13 37.95 30.43
C ALA A 5 -72.66 37.65 30.07
N VAL A 6 -71.98 36.92 30.96
CA VAL A 6 -70.65 36.34 30.73
C VAL A 6 -70.80 35.05 29.91
N GLY A 7 -70.34 35.07 28.66
CA GLY A 7 -70.27 33.89 27.81
C GLY A 7 -69.16 32.93 28.25
N ARG A 8 -69.52 31.69 28.61
CA ARG A 8 -68.57 30.61 28.90
C ARG A 8 -67.88 30.14 27.61
N ARG A 9 -66.55 30.09 27.61
CA ARG A 9 -65.76 29.39 26.57
C ARG A 9 -65.98 27.88 26.69
N PRO A 10 -66.05 27.12 25.58
CA PRO A 10 -66.07 25.67 25.65
C PRO A 10 -64.68 25.13 26.02
N GLU A 11 -64.62 24.28 27.05
CA GLU A 11 -63.46 23.46 27.39
C GLU A 11 -63.14 22.51 26.23
N ARG A 12 -61.94 22.61 25.66
CA ARG A 12 -61.40 21.59 24.76
C ARG A 12 -61.10 20.34 25.60
N ARG A 13 -61.82 19.25 25.33
CA ARG A 13 -61.47 17.92 25.82
C ARG A 13 -60.05 17.54 25.37
N PRO A 14 -59.23 16.90 26.21
CA PRO A 14 -57.98 16.33 25.76
C PRO A 14 -58.28 15.19 24.78
N SER A 15 -57.74 15.30 23.57
CA SER A 15 -57.76 14.22 22.58
C SER A 15 -57.07 13.00 23.18
N ALA A 16 -57.78 11.87 23.20
CA ALA A 16 -57.23 10.56 23.53
C ALA A 16 -55.99 10.28 22.68
N GLY A 17 -55.01 9.63 23.30
CA GLY A 17 -53.65 9.45 22.79
C GLY A 17 -53.59 8.87 21.39
N ALA A 18 -52.91 9.61 20.51
CA ALA A 18 -52.28 8.99 19.35
C ALA A 18 -51.21 8.01 19.87
N PRO A 19 -51.08 6.80 19.31
CA PRO A 19 -49.92 5.97 19.57
C PRO A 19 -48.71 6.77 19.12
N VAL A 20 -47.83 7.13 20.07
CA VAL A 20 -46.48 7.54 19.72
C VAL A 20 -45.84 6.28 19.14
N THR A 21 -45.91 6.14 17.82
CA THR A 21 -45.09 5.18 17.11
C THR A 21 -43.66 5.63 17.34
N THR A 22 -43.01 5.04 18.35
CA THR A 22 -41.57 5.08 18.49
C THR A 22 -41.03 4.36 17.26
N VAL A 23 -40.85 5.11 16.17
CA VAL A 23 -40.00 4.68 15.06
C VAL A 23 -38.69 4.28 15.73
N PRO A 24 -38.24 3.02 15.63
CA PRO A 24 -36.91 2.67 16.11
C PRO A 24 -35.97 3.63 15.40
N THR A 25 -35.33 4.53 16.13
CA THR A 25 -34.23 5.31 15.62
C THR A 25 -33.21 4.28 15.18
N GLU A 26 -33.11 4.06 13.86
CA GLU A 26 -32.03 3.28 13.30
C GLU A 26 -30.75 3.77 13.96
N PRO A 27 -29.88 2.87 14.46
CA PRO A 27 -28.70 3.30 15.16
C PRO A 27 -27.90 4.21 14.23
N GLU A 28 -27.86 5.49 14.58
CA GLU A 28 -26.98 6.50 14.02
C GLU A 28 -25.62 5.83 13.86
N THR A 29 -25.13 5.70 12.62
CA THR A 29 -23.99 4.88 12.20
C THR A 29 -22.90 4.82 13.28
N ALA A 30 -22.99 3.80 14.15
CA ALA A 30 -22.15 3.72 15.32
C ALA A 30 -20.70 3.56 14.85
N GLN A 31 -19.80 4.40 15.36
CA GLN A 31 -18.40 4.30 14.95
C GLN A 31 -17.89 2.87 15.21
N PRO A 32 -17.18 2.27 14.25
CA PRO A 32 -16.73 0.89 14.36
C PRO A 32 -15.91 0.70 15.63
N THR A 33 -16.25 -0.33 16.41
CA THR A 33 -15.54 -0.64 17.66
C THR A 33 -14.05 -0.91 17.39
N ARG A 34 -13.18 -0.64 18.36
CA ARG A 34 -11.73 -0.93 18.24
C ARG A 34 -11.45 -2.38 17.85
N ARG A 35 -12.27 -3.33 18.32
CA ARG A 35 -12.16 -4.75 17.95
C ARG A 35 -12.40 -4.96 16.45
N LEU A 36 -13.44 -4.32 15.89
CA LEU A 36 -13.77 -4.44 14.47
C LEU A 36 -12.67 -3.85 13.60
N LEU A 37 -12.10 -2.70 13.97
CA LEU A 37 -10.96 -2.10 13.27
C LEU A 37 -9.73 -3.01 13.26
N GLY A 38 -9.45 -3.69 14.39
CA GLY A 38 -8.36 -4.67 14.47
C GLY A 38 -8.58 -5.88 13.56
N VAL A 39 -9.79 -6.43 13.52
CA VAL A 39 -10.15 -7.55 12.63
C VAL A 39 -10.07 -7.12 11.16
N GLU A 40 -10.58 -5.94 10.84
CA GLU A 40 -10.51 -5.37 9.49
C GLU A 40 -9.07 -5.24 9.00
N LEU A 41 -8.18 -4.70 9.84
CA LEU A 41 -6.76 -4.58 9.55
C LEU A 41 -6.08 -5.95 9.38
N LEU A 42 -6.42 -6.92 10.24
CA LEU A 42 -5.94 -8.30 10.12
C LEU A 42 -6.36 -8.93 8.79
N ILE A 43 -7.61 -8.77 8.37
CA ILE A 43 -8.13 -9.29 7.10
C ILE A 43 -7.41 -8.64 5.91
N VAL A 44 -7.31 -7.30 5.90
CA VAL A 44 -6.62 -6.57 4.82
C VAL A 44 -5.17 -7.03 4.71
N LEU A 45 -4.42 -7.09 5.82
CA LEU A 45 -3.03 -7.53 5.81
C LEU A 45 -2.89 -9.02 5.45
N GLY A 46 -3.77 -9.88 5.98
CA GLY A 46 -3.78 -11.31 5.71
C GLY A 46 -4.10 -11.66 4.25
N LEU A 47 -4.84 -10.81 3.54
CA LEU A 47 -5.09 -10.95 2.11
C LEU A 47 -4.03 -10.25 1.22
N SER A 48 -3.05 -9.56 1.82
CA SER A 48 -2.10 -8.71 1.08
C SER A 48 -0.66 -8.79 1.61
N LEU A 49 -0.12 -7.66 2.09
CA LEU A 49 1.29 -7.47 2.42
C LEU A 49 1.70 -8.16 3.73
N GLY A 50 0.75 -8.43 4.63
CA GLY A 50 1.00 -9.28 5.80
C GLY A 50 1.28 -10.73 5.40
N ALA A 51 0.46 -11.30 4.49
CA ALA A 51 0.74 -12.61 3.92
C ALA A 51 2.02 -12.62 3.08
N SER A 52 2.30 -11.54 2.35
CA SER A 52 3.56 -11.39 1.61
C SER A 52 4.77 -11.36 2.55
N GLY A 53 4.66 -10.75 3.74
CA GLY A 53 5.67 -10.77 4.79
C GLY A 53 5.97 -12.18 5.32
N ILE A 54 4.93 -12.98 5.55
CA ILE A 54 5.09 -14.39 5.94
C ILE A 54 5.77 -15.17 4.81
N GLY A 55 5.33 -14.99 3.57
CA GLY A 55 5.95 -15.61 2.39
C GLY A 55 7.43 -15.23 2.26
N ALA A 56 7.76 -13.95 2.44
CA ALA A 56 9.13 -13.45 2.37
C ALA A 56 10.02 -14.06 3.45
N LEU A 57 9.52 -14.24 4.67
CA LEU A 57 10.23 -14.94 5.75
C LEU A 57 10.50 -16.41 5.39
N ILE A 58 9.48 -17.12 4.87
CA ILE A 58 9.63 -18.51 4.43
C ILE A 58 10.68 -18.62 3.32
N SER A 59 10.60 -17.76 2.30
CA SER A 59 11.57 -17.72 1.21
C SER A 59 12.99 -17.45 1.70
N PHE A 60 13.17 -16.47 2.59
CA PHE A 60 14.49 -16.15 3.14
C PHE A 60 15.06 -17.27 4.01
N ALA A 61 14.22 -17.92 4.84
CA ALA A 61 14.64 -19.10 5.59
C ALA A 61 15.09 -20.24 4.66
N GLY A 62 14.37 -20.46 3.56
CA GLY A 62 14.78 -21.39 2.50
C GLY A 62 16.17 -21.05 1.94
N SER A 63 16.39 -19.79 1.56
CA SER A 63 17.70 -19.30 1.09
C SER A 63 18.84 -19.50 2.10
N LEU A 64 18.58 -19.40 3.40
CA LEU A 64 19.59 -19.66 4.44
C LEU A 64 19.94 -21.15 4.59
N THR A 65 19.06 -22.04 4.16
CA THR A 65 19.24 -23.50 4.24
C THR A 65 19.78 -24.12 2.95
N GLU A 66 19.87 -23.34 1.86
CA GLU A 66 20.44 -23.78 0.59
C GLU A 66 21.97 -23.97 0.66
N PRO A 67 22.56 -24.93 -0.10
CA PRO A 67 24.01 -25.13 -0.12
C PRO A 67 24.79 -23.94 -0.69
N LEU A 68 24.15 -23.13 -1.55
CA LEU A 68 24.74 -21.92 -2.14
C LEU A 68 24.80 -20.80 -1.11
N LYS A 69 25.94 -20.10 -1.05
CA LYS A 69 26.05 -18.88 -0.23
C LYS A 69 25.05 -17.83 -0.70
N LEU A 70 24.51 -17.03 0.22
CA LEU A 70 23.56 -15.96 -0.09
C LEU A 70 24.04 -15.09 -1.27
N GLY A 71 25.28 -14.58 -1.24
CA GLY A 71 25.80 -13.72 -2.32
C GLY A 71 25.87 -14.35 -3.72
N GLN A 72 25.57 -15.65 -3.86
CA GLN A 72 25.51 -16.39 -5.13
C GLN A 72 24.08 -16.78 -5.54
N GLN A 73 23.07 -16.44 -4.73
CA GLN A 73 21.66 -16.68 -5.02
C GLN A 73 21.00 -15.44 -5.64
N VAL A 74 19.97 -15.64 -6.46
CA VAL A 74 19.29 -14.57 -7.20
C VAL A 74 17.81 -14.55 -6.87
N ALA A 75 17.32 -13.40 -6.39
CA ALA A 75 15.90 -13.13 -6.22
C ALA A 75 15.36 -12.42 -7.48
N THR A 76 14.47 -13.07 -8.23
CA THR A 76 13.83 -12.48 -9.42
C THR A 76 12.46 -11.92 -9.07
N LEU A 77 12.23 -10.62 -9.30
CA LEU A 77 10.92 -9.99 -9.03
C LEU A 77 9.92 -10.22 -10.17
N ASN A 78 10.25 -9.75 -11.37
CA ASN A 78 9.37 -9.82 -12.54
C ASN A 78 9.82 -10.95 -13.48
N GLY A 79 9.61 -12.20 -13.07
CA GLY A 79 9.95 -13.38 -13.89
C GLY A 79 8.80 -13.83 -14.81
N SER A 80 9.16 -14.47 -15.92
CA SER A 80 8.19 -15.13 -16.81
C SER A 80 7.47 -16.29 -16.09
N ARG A 81 6.15 -16.33 -16.19
CA ARG A 81 5.27 -17.39 -15.67
C ARG A 81 4.97 -18.47 -16.70
N ALA A 82 5.13 -18.17 -17.99
CA ALA A 82 4.99 -19.15 -19.05
C ALA A 82 6.16 -19.04 -20.06
N PRO A 83 7.38 -19.49 -19.68
CA PRO A 83 8.55 -19.43 -20.55
C PRO A 83 8.27 -20.06 -21.92
N GLY A 84 8.70 -19.38 -22.99
CA GLY A 84 8.46 -19.81 -24.38
C GLY A 84 7.04 -19.61 -24.90
N ARG A 85 6.11 -19.04 -24.10
CA ARG A 85 4.71 -18.82 -24.48
C ARG A 85 4.29 -17.36 -24.23
N PRO A 86 4.76 -16.39 -25.04
CA PRO A 86 4.67 -14.96 -24.73
C PRO A 86 3.25 -14.43 -24.47
N TRP A 87 2.25 -14.87 -25.23
CA TRP A 87 0.87 -14.43 -25.03
C TRP A 87 0.26 -14.97 -23.74
N LEU A 88 0.56 -16.23 -23.39
CA LEU A 88 0.11 -16.81 -22.13
C LEU A 88 0.79 -16.12 -20.94
N ASP A 89 2.09 -15.81 -21.08
CA ASP A 89 2.83 -15.07 -20.06
C ASP A 89 2.22 -13.68 -19.87
N LEU A 90 1.95 -12.93 -20.94
CA LEU A 90 1.29 -11.61 -20.86
C LEU A 90 -0.05 -11.70 -20.10
N VAL A 91 -0.89 -12.71 -20.38
CA VAL A 91 -2.15 -12.91 -19.66
C VAL A 91 -1.90 -13.15 -18.16
N TRP A 92 -0.91 -13.97 -17.80
CA TRP A 92 -0.54 -14.17 -16.40
C TRP A 92 -0.05 -12.88 -15.73
N GLN A 93 0.80 -12.11 -16.41
CA GLN A 93 1.30 -10.84 -15.87
C GLN A 93 0.14 -9.87 -15.59
N LEU A 94 -0.76 -9.68 -16.56
CA LEU A 94 -1.93 -8.80 -16.40
C LEU A 94 -2.89 -9.31 -15.32
N TYR A 95 -3.09 -10.63 -15.23
CA TYR A 95 -3.89 -11.24 -14.16
C TYR A 95 -3.31 -10.94 -12.77
N TYR A 96 -2.01 -11.15 -12.57
CA TYR A 96 -1.36 -10.91 -11.27
C TYR A 96 -1.32 -9.44 -10.90
N ILE A 97 -1.09 -8.54 -11.86
CA ILE A 97 -1.20 -7.09 -11.65
C ILE A 97 -2.62 -6.71 -11.21
N GLY A 98 -3.64 -7.16 -11.94
CA GLY A 98 -5.04 -6.91 -11.60
C GLY A 98 -5.41 -7.46 -10.22
N ARG A 99 -5.01 -8.70 -9.93
CA ARG A 99 -5.21 -9.34 -8.62
C ARG A 99 -4.51 -8.58 -7.50
N GLY A 100 -3.29 -8.08 -7.75
CA GLY A 100 -2.50 -7.30 -6.79
C GLY A 100 -3.16 -6.00 -6.37
N LEU A 101 -4.07 -5.44 -7.17
CA LEU A 101 -4.84 -4.24 -6.83
C LEU A 101 -6.11 -4.53 -6.00
N MET A 102 -6.54 -5.79 -5.87
CA MET A 102 -7.77 -6.12 -5.14
C MET A 102 -7.75 -5.73 -3.66
N PRO A 103 -6.63 -5.82 -2.90
CA PRO A 103 -6.56 -5.29 -1.55
C PRO A 103 -6.83 -3.77 -1.48
N VAL A 104 -6.41 -3.02 -2.49
CA VAL A 104 -6.69 -1.57 -2.58
C VAL A 104 -8.17 -1.31 -2.84
N VAL A 105 -8.79 -2.12 -3.69
CA VAL A 105 -10.26 -2.09 -3.91
C VAL A 105 -10.98 -2.40 -2.61
N LEU A 106 -10.55 -3.42 -1.86
CA LEU A 106 -11.11 -3.77 -0.56
C LEU A 106 -10.99 -2.61 0.44
N VAL A 107 -9.80 -1.99 0.56
CA VAL A 107 -9.60 -0.78 1.38
C VAL A 107 -10.55 0.34 0.96
N GLY A 108 -10.68 0.60 -0.35
CA GLY A 108 -11.61 1.59 -0.88
C GLY A 108 -13.05 1.30 -0.50
N TYR A 109 -13.49 0.05 -0.62
CA TYR A 109 -14.82 -0.39 -0.23
C TYR A 109 -15.08 -0.22 1.29
N LEU A 110 -14.12 -0.58 2.13
CA LEU A 110 -14.23 -0.42 3.59
C LEU A 110 -14.32 1.06 3.99
N LEU A 111 -13.56 1.92 3.32
CA LEU A 111 -13.65 3.38 3.51
C LEU A 111 -15.01 3.93 3.05
N VAL A 112 -15.58 3.43 1.95
CA VAL A 112 -16.94 3.79 1.52
C VAL A 112 -17.98 3.36 2.55
N ARG A 113 -17.84 2.16 3.12
CA ARG A 113 -18.71 1.69 4.22
C ARG A 113 -18.59 2.52 5.49
N GLU A 114 -17.45 3.15 5.73
CA GLU A 114 -17.22 4.12 6.81
C GLU A 114 -17.75 5.53 6.46
N GLY A 115 -18.40 5.73 5.30
CA GLY A 115 -18.89 7.03 4.86
C GLY A 115 -17.82 7.96 4.29
N THR A 116 -16.64 7.42 3.94
CA THR A 116 -15.53 8.17 3.36
C THR A 116 -15.07 7.56 2.03
N ALA A 117 -13.86 7.88 1.57
CA ALA A 117 -13.29 7.33 0.33
C ALA A 117 -11.76 7.44 0.36
N LEU A 118 -11.08 6.86 -0.62
CA LEU A 118 -9.61 6.89 -0.76
C LEU A 118 -9.00 8.30 -0.71
N ARG A 119 -9.76 9.35 -1.08
CA ARG A 119 -9.35 10.76 -0.93
C ARG A 119 -8.98 11.14 0.52
N VAL A 120 -9.49 10.44 1.54
CA VAL A 120 -9.13 10.68 2.94
C VAL A 120 -7.67 10.32 3.24
N LEU A 121 -7.08 9.45 2.42
CA LEU A 121 -5.66 9.13 2.44
C LEU A 121 -4.86 10.08 1.53
N GLY A 122 -5.53 11.03 0.87
CA GLY A 122 -4.97 11.84 -0.20
C GLY A 122 -4.61 11.04 -1.45
N PHE A 123 -5.29 9.91 -1.68
CA PHE A 123 -5.24 9.15 -2.92
C PHE A 123 -6.33 9.70 -3.88
N ASP A 124 -6.01 10.82 -4.53
CA ASP A 124 -6.87 11.53 -5.47
C ASP A 124 -6.03 12.40 -6.41
N LEU A 125 -6.62 12.84 -7.53
CA LEU A 125 -5.92 13.63 -8.55
C LEU A 125 -5.97 15.16 -8.33
N GLY A 126 -6.45 15.63 -7.19
CA GLY A 126 -6.67 17.05 -6.91
C GLY A 126 -5.39 17.90 -6.93
N GLN A 127 -4.21 17.29 -6.74
CA GLN A 127 -2.93 18.00 -6.69
C GLN A 127 -1.86 17.35 -7.60
N LYS A 128 -2.31 16.76 -8.71
CA LYS A 128 -1.50 15.91 -9.62
C LYS A 128 -0.11 16.45 -9.97
N MET A 129 0.02 17.72 -10.35
CA MET A 129 1.32 18.29 -10.75
C MET A 129 2.28 18.44 -9.57
N ARG A 130 1.74 18.82 -8.41
CA ARG A 130 2.53 18.95 -7.19
C ARG A 130 2.93 17.58 -6.62
N ASP A 131 2.01 16.63 -6.69
CA ASP A 131 2.25 15.26 -6.28
C ASP A 131 3.29 14.60 -7.19
N LEU A 132 3.23 14.86 -8.51
CA LEU A 132 4.24 14.43 -9.47
C LEU A 132 5.62 15.04 -9.17
N GLY A 133 5.70 16.36 -8.99
CA GLY A 133 6.97 17.05 -8.71
C GLY A 133 7.61 16.62 -7.39
N ARG A 134 6.82 16.50 -6.32
CA ARG A 134 7.28 15.99 -5.02
C ARG A 134 7.73 14.54 -5.13
N GLY A 135 6.94 13.70 -5.80
CA GLY A 135 7.25 12.29 -5.98
C GLY A 135 8.54 12.09 -6.78
N ALA A 136 8.73 12.82 -7.87
CA ALA A 136 9.95 12.78 -8.66
C ALA A 136 11.20 13.21 -7.85
N ALA A 137 11.09 14.26 -7.03
CA ALA A 137 12.19 14.68 -6.17
C ALA A 137 12.54 13.62 -5.12
N VAL A 138 11.54 13.02 -4.46
CA VAL A 138 11.75 11.92 -3.51
C VAL A 138 12.34 10.71 -4.21
N ALA A 139 11.85 10.35 -5.41
CA ALA A 139 12.38 9.24 -6.20
C ALA A 139 13.86 9.44 -6.55
N ALA A 140 14.26 10.64 -6.97
CA ALA A 140 15.65 10.93 -7.28
C ALA A 140 16.56 10.76 -6.06
N VAL A 141 16.15 11.25 -4.89
CA VAL A 141 16.93 11.16 -3.65
C VAL A 141 17.00 9.71 -3.14
N ILE A 142 15.85 9.07 -2.98
CA ILE A 142 15.76 7.71 -2.40
C ILE A 142 16.25 6.66 -3.39
N GLY A 143 15.83 6.72 -4.66
CA GLY A 143 16.29 5.81 -5.70
C GLY A 143 17.78 5.95 -5.99
N GLY A 144 18.29 7.18 -6.07
CA GLY A 144 19.72 7.43 -6.28
C GLY A 144 20.59 6.94 -5.13
N SER A 145 20.21 7.24 -3.88
CA SER A 145 20.93 6.75 -2.70
C SER A 145 20.82 5.23 -2.55
N GLY A 146 19.65 4.65 -2.83
CA GLY A 146 19.42 3.20 -2.83
C GLY A 146 20.30 2.47 -3.85
N LEU A 147 20.40 2.99 -5.08
CA LEU A 147 21.27 2.43 -6.11
C LEU A 147 22.75 2.50 -5.69
N ALA A 148 23.19 3.63 -5.14
CA ALA A 148 24.56 3.78 -4.66
C ALA A 148 24.89 2.78 -3.54
N LEU A 149 23.98 2.63 -2.56
CA LEU A 149 24.13 1.67 -1.47
C LEU A 149 24.10 0.22 -1.96
N TYR A 150 23.23 -0.10 -2.93
CA TYR A 150 23.17 -1.43 -3.54
C TYR A 150 24.52 -1.80 -4.16
N LEU A 151 25.06 -0.95 -5.03
CA LEU A 151 26.34 -1.18 -5.69
C LEU A 151 27.50 -1.31 -4.69
N ALA A 152 27.53 -0.46 -3.64
CA ALA A 152 28.53 -0.55 -2.59
C ALA A 152 28.41 -1.85 -1.77
N SER A 153 27.19 -2.25 -1.42
CA SER A 153 26.95 -3.48 -0.64
C SER A 153 27.26 -4.75 -1.43
N GLN A 154 27.02 -4.74 -2.74
CA GLN A 154 27.37 -5.84 -3.63
C GLN A 154 28.89 -5.95 -3.76
N ALA A 155 29.59 -4.83 -3.95
CA ALA A 155 31.05 -4.80 -4.00
C ALA A 155 31.69 -5.34 -2.71
N ALA A 156 31.00 -5.20 -1.57
CA ALA A 156 31.43 -5.72 -0.28
C ALA A 156 30.98 -7.17 0.04
N GLY A 157 30.15 -7.80 -0.82
CA GLY A 157 29.72 -9.20 -0.68
C GLY A 157 28.66 -9.47 0.40
N TYR A 158 27.94 -8.45 0.86
CA TYR A 158 26.97 -8.57 1.97
C TYR A 158 25.51 -8.79 1.55
N ASN A 159 25.18 -8.69 0.26
CA ASN A 159 23.80 -8.76 -0.25
C ASN A 159 23.62 -9.81 -1.36
N LEU A 160 22.37 -10.23 -1.56
CA LEU A 160 21.95 -11.03 -2.70
C LEU A 160 22.05 -10.21 -3.99
N THR A 161 22.40 -10.85 -5.10
CA THR A 161 22.18 -10.26 -6.42
C THR A 161 20.68 -10.26 -6.70
N VAL A 162 20.05 -9.08 -6.67
CA VAL A 162 18.64 -8.94 -7.03
C VAL A 162 18.55 -8.79 -8.55
N ALA A 163 17.66 -9.54 -9.19
CA ALA A 163 17.29 -9.37 -10.59
C ALA A 163 15.90 -8.72 -10.67
N PRO A 164 15.81 -7.39 -10.79
CA PRO A 164 14.55 -6.66 -10.84
C PRO A 164 13.61 -7.08 -11.98
N SER A 165 14.16 -7.63 -13.06
CA SER A 165 13.39 -8.17 -14.19
C SER A 165 14.01 -9.46 -14.73
N GLY A 166 13.16 -10.44 -15.02
CA GLY A 166 13.48 -11.70 -15.72
C GLY A 166 12.49 -11.99 -16.86
N LEU A 167 11.76 -10.97 -17.34
CA LEU A 167 10.89 -11.10 -18.51
C LEU A 167 11.70 -11.20 -19.81
N PRO A 168 11.24 -12.00 -20.80
CA PRO A 168 11.92 -12.16 -22.08
C PRO A 168 11.91 -10.87 -22.90
N ASP A 169 12.80 -10.74 -23.88
CA ASP A 169 12.81 -9.59 -24.78
C ASP A 169 11.64 -9.65 -25.79
N VAL A 170 10.53 -9.03 -25.39
CA VAL A 170 9.27 -8.96 -26.14
C VAL A 170 8.70 -7.55 -26.04
N TRP A 171 7.88 -7.16 -27.02
CA TRP A 171 7.38 -5.77 -27.13
C TRP A 171 6.61 -5.29 -25.88
N TRP A 172 5.93 -6.20 -25.18
CA TRP A 172 5.16 -5.86 -23.98
C TRP A 172 5.99 -5.88 -22.69
N ARG A 173 7.28 -6.26 -22.73
CA ARG A 173 8.16 -6.31 -21.55
C ARG A 173 8.15 -4.99 -20.79
N VAL A 174 8.49 -3.88 -21.46
CA VAL A 174 8.57 -2.56 -20.82
C VAL A 174 7.20 -2.09 -20.30
N PRO A 175 6.10 -2.12 -21.08
CA PRO A 175 4.77 -1.80 -20.56
C PRO A 175 4.38 -2.59 -19.31
N VAL A 176 4.62 -3.89 -19.28
CA VAL A 176 4.30 -4.75 -18.13
C VAL A 176 5.16 -4.40 -16.92
N LEU A 177 6.46 -4.16 -17.09
CA LEU A 177 7.33 -3.73 -15.98
C LEU A 177 6.89 -2.41 -15.38
N VAL A 178 6.49 -1.43 -16.20
CA VAL A 178 5.91 -0.17 -15.73
C VAL A 178 4.61 -0.46 -14.95
N LEU A 179 3.68 -1.23 -15.52
CA LEU A 179 2.43 -1.57 -14.82
C LEU A 179 2.66 -2.28 -13.48
N SER A 180 3.61 -3.19 -13.43
CA SER A 180 4.03 -3.90 -12.21
C SER A 180 4.57 -2.93 -11.14
N ALA A 181 5.48 -2.02 -11.54
CA ALA A 181 6.03 -0.98 -10.66
C ALA A 181 4.94 -0.10 -10.05
N TRP A 182 4.02 0.39 -10.87
CA TRP A 182 2.91 1.24 -10.39
C TRP A 182 1.90 0.45 -9.57
N GLN A 183 1.68 -0.84 -9.88
CA GLN A 183 0.83 -1.70 -9.07
C GLN A 183 1.40 -1.90 -7.66
N ASN A 184 2.70 -2.17 -7.53
CA ASN A 184 3.37 -2.30 -6.22
C ASN A 184 3.26 -1.00 -5.43
N ALA A 185 3.62 0.12 -6.07
CA ALA A 185 3.52 1.44 -5.46
C ALA A 185 2.10 1.76 -4.96
N ILE A 186 1.07 1.51 -5.78
CA ILE A 186 -0.32 1.75 -5.37
C ILE A 186 -0.71 0.83 -4.21
N LEU A 187 -0.39 -0.46 -4.29
CA LEU A 187 -0.71 -1.43 -3.24
C LEU A 187 -0.05 -1.04 -1.90
N GLU A 188 1.26 -0.85 -1.91
CA GLU A 188 2.02 -0.60 -0.69
C GLU A 188 1.70 0.75 -0.08
N GLU A 189 1.64 1.82 -0.88
CA GLU A 189 1.40 3.15 -0.32
C GLU A 189 -0.05 3.33 0.13
N VAL A 190 -1.03 2.71 -0.54
CA VAL A 190 -2.42 2.79 -0.05
C VAL A 190 -2.60 1.94 1.19
N VAL A 191 -2.10 0.70 1.23
CA VAL A 191 -2.35 -0.22 2.34
C VAL A 191 -1.46 0.09 3.55
N VAL A 192 -0.14 0.18 3.35
CA VAL A 192 0.83 0.28 4.46
C VAL A 192 1.02 1.70 4.92
N LEU A 193 1.08 2.67 3.99
CA LEU A 193 1.30 4.05 4.36
C LEU A 193 -0.02 4.80 4.64
N GLY A 194 -1.04 4.65 3.81
CA GLY A 194 -2.31 5.34 4.00
C GLY A 194 -3.18 4.67 5.06
N TYR A 195 -3.62 3.46 4.75
CA TYR A 195 -4.68 2.78 5.47
C TYR A 195 -4.24 2.26 6.84
N LEU A 196 -3.09 1.59 6.93
CA LEU A 196 -2.55 1.09 8.20
C LEU A 196 -2.30 2.24 9.19
N LEU A 197 -1.67 3.35 8.77
CA LEU A 197 -1.47 4.52 9.64
C LEU A 197 -2.79 5.07 10.16
N ARG A 198 -3.81 5.21 9.28
CA ARG A 198 -5.14 5.65 9.68
C ARG A 198 -5.75 4.73 10.74
N ARG A 199 -5.71 3.42 10.51
CA ARG A 199 -6.32 2.42 11.40
C ARG A 199 -5.59 2.31 12.74
N LEU A 200 -4.25 2.34 12.75
CA LEU A 200 -3.47 2.37 13.99
C LEU A 200 -3.75 3.64 14.80
N GLY A 201 -3.90 4.80 14.14
CA GLY A 201 -4.33 6.04 14.77
C GLY A 201 -5.73 5.93 15.41
N GLN A 202 -6.69 5.34 14.71
CA GLN A 202 -8.05 5.08 15.25
C GLN A 202 -8.04 4.07 16.41
N LEU A 203 -7.09 3.13 16.42
CA LEU A 203 -6.86 2.21 17.54
C LEU A 203 -6.16 2.88 18.73
N GLY A 204 -5.71 4.14 18.59
CA GLY A 204 -5.07 4.92 19.65
C GLY A 204 -3.55 4.71 19.75
N TRP A 205 -2.90 4.17 18.72
CA TRP A 205 -1.45 4.04 18.70
C TRP A 205 -0.79 5.42 18.65
N SER A 206 0.34 5.56 19.35
CA SER A 206 1.15 6.77 19.26
C SER A 206 1.76 6.89 17.86
N TRP A 207 2.07 8.12 17.45
CA TRP A 207 2.71 8.35 16.15
C TRP A 207 4.03 7.58 15.99
N PRO A 208 4.98 7.58 16.96
CA PRO A 208 6.20 6.79 16.84
C PRO A 208 5.94 5.29 16.67
N ALA A 209 5.00 4.72 17.44
CA ALA A 209 4.64 3.30 17.33
C ALA A 209 4.06 2.97 15.95
N THR A 210 3.24 3.88 15.41
CA THR A 210 2.67 3.74 14.06
C THR A 210 3.75 3.75 12.97
N VAL A 211 4.73 4.67 13.06
CA VAL A 211 5.86 4.72 12.12
C VAL A 211 6.66 3.42 12.18
N VAL A 212 7.01 2.95 13.38
CA VAL A 212 7.76 1.70 13.55
C VAL A 212 7.00 0.52 12.97
N ALA A 213 5.70 0.38 13.29
CA ALA A 213 4.88 -0.71 12.79
C ALA A 213 4.80 -0.72 11.25
N SER A 214 4.57 0.45 10.65
CA SER A 214 4.54 0.61 9.18
C SER A 214 5.89 0.28 8.53
N SER A 215 6.99 0.82 9.07
CA SER A 215 8.34 0.55 8.57
C SER A 215 8.72 -0.92 8.67
N VAL A 216 8.45 -1.56 9.82
CA VAL A 216 8.74 -2.99 10.04
C VAL A 216 7.89 -3.85 9.12
N LEU A 217 6.60 -3.56 8.97
CA LEU A 217 5.74 -4.26 8.01
C LEU A 217 6.28 -4.11 6.59
N ARG A 218 6.71 -2.91 6.20
CA ARG A 218 7.31 -2.69 4.89
C ARG A 218 8.54 -3.55 4.68
N GLY A 219 9.50 -3.48 5.59
CA GLY A 219 10.69 -4.31 5.50
C GLY A 219 10.39 -5.81 5.45
N SER A 220 9.39 -6.29 6.18
CA SER A 220 9.14 -7.72 6.32
C SER A 220 8.77 -8.41 5.01
N TYR A 221 7.94 -7.77 4.15
CA TYR A 221 7.63 -8.33 2.83
C TYR A 221 8.74 -8.16 1.80
N HIS A 222 9.85 -7.50 2.14
CA HIS A 222 11.08 -7.45 1.33
C HIS A 222 12.20 -8.33 1.87
N LEU A 223 11.98 -9.08 2.95
CA LEU A 223 13.03 -9.92 3.55
C LEU A 223 13.58 -10.98 2.59
N TYR A 224 12.79 -11.43 1.61
CA TYR A 224 13.23 -12.39 0.58
C TYR A 224 14.38 -11.85 -0.29
N GLN A 225 14.61 -10.54 -0.31
CA GLN A 225 15.73 -9.89 -0.99
C GLN A 225 17.02 -9.90 -0.15
N GLY A 226 16.94 -10.37 1.10
CA GLY A 226 18.03 -10.35 2.08
C GLY A 226 17.93 -9.20 3.09
N VAL A 227 18.91 -9.13 3.98
CA VAL A 227 18.96 -8.14 5.07
C VAL A 227 19.01 -6.70 4.54
N GLY A 228 19.71 -6.46 3.43
CA GLY A 228 19.72 -5.14 2.79
C GLY A 228 18.34 -4.72 2.29
N GLY A 229 17.58 -5.65 1.69
CA GLY A 229 16.20 -5.41 1.27
C GLY A 229 15.28 -5.09 2.45
N LEU A 230 15.39 -5.85 3.56
CA LEU A 230 14.67 -5.57 4.80
C LEU A 230 14.96 -4.15 5.32
N VAL A 231 16.22 -3.84 5.58
CA VAL A 231 16.63 -2.59 6.24
C VAL A 231 16.38 -1.38 5.34
N GLY A 232 16.70 -1.48 4.05
CA GLY A 232 16.47 -0.39 3.09
C GLY A 232 14.99 0.00 3.02
N ASN A 233 14.11 -1.00 3.00
CA ASN A 233 12.67 -0.77 2.95
C ASN A 233 12.08 -0.29 4.29
N MET A 234 12.65 -0.67 5.43
CA MET A 234 12.29 -0.06 6.73
C MET A 234 12.63 1.44 6.77
N VAL A 235 13.81 1.82 6.26
CA VAL A 235 14.28 3.21 6.19
C VAL A 235 13.39 4.02 5.24
N MET A 236 13.15 3.52 4.02
CA MET A 236 12.24 4.15 3.06
C MET A 236 10.85 4.32 3.67
N GLY A 237 10.30 3.29 4.32
CA GLY A 237 9.00 3.35 4.99
C GLY A 237 8.94 4.41 6.09
N ALA A 238 10.03 4.61 6.83
CA ALA A 238 10.09 5.66 7.87
C ALA A 238 10.08 7.05 7.25
N VAL A 239 10.89 7.28 6.21
CA VAL A 239 10.92 8.54 5.45
C VAL A 239 9.54 8.83 4.85
N PHE A 240 8.89 7.81 4.29
CA PHE A 240 7.57 7.95 3.69
C PHE A 240 6.50 8.27 4.74
N CYS A 241 6.54 7.66 5.93
CA CYS A 241 5.66 8.05 7.04
C CYS A 241 5.82 9.53 7.41
N LEU A 242 7.06 10.02 7.50
CA LEU A 242 7.35 11.43 7.82
C LEU A 242 6.85 12.39 6.72
N ALA A 243 7.09 12.05 5.46
CA ALA A 243 6.61 12.81 4.32
C ALA A 243 5.07 12.80 4.25
N TYR A 244 4.44 11.66 4.52
CA TYR A 244 2.99 11.54 4.62
C TYR A 244 2.41 12.39 5.74
N ARG A 245 3.03 12.40 6.94
CA ARG A 245 2.62 13.29 8.03
C ARG A 245 2.72 14.77 7.64
N ARG A 246 3.73 15.14 6.84
CA ARG A 246 3.95 16.52 6.40
C ARG A 246 2.99 16.97 5.30
N TRP A 247 2.59 16.07 4.40
CA TRP A 247 1.78 16.41 3.22
C TRP A 247 0.31 16.00 3.34
N GLY A 248 -0.01 15.04 4.21
CA GLY A 248 -1.34 14.47 4.39
C GLY A 248 -1.85 13.71 3.17
N ARG A 249 -0.96 13.21 2.30
CA ARG A 249 -1.33 12.61 1.01
C ARG A 249 -0.38 11.48 0.61
N VAL A 250 -0.94 10.35 0.18
CA VAL A 250 -0.15 9.21 -0.34
C VAL A 250 0.30 9.41 -1.79
N MET A 251 -0.39 10.20 -2.62
CA MET A 251 -0.08 10.31 -4.07
C MET A 251 1.37 10.69 -4.40
N PRO A 252 2.02 11.68 -3.73
CA PRO A 252 3.44 11.95 -3.98
C PRO A 252 4.33 10.73 -3.76
N LEU A 253 3.97 9.87 -2.80
CA LEU A 253 4.76 8.72 -2.41
C LEU A 253 4.46 7.51 -3.30
N VAL A 254 3.22 7.38 -3.80
CA VAL A 254 2.89 6.45 -4.90
C VAL A 254 3.72 6.79 -6.13
N VAL A 255 3.81 8.07 -6.51
CA VAL A 255 4.65 8.50 -7.63
C VAL A 255 6.11 8.20 -7.35
N ALA A 256 6.61 8.55 -6.16
CA ALA A 256 8.01 8.33 -5.81
C ALA A 256 8.39 6.85 -5.94
N HIS A 257 7.62 5.98 -5.32
CA HIS A 257 7.82 4.54 -5.36
C HIS A 257 7.68 4.00 -6.78
N GLY A 258 6.60 4.32 -7.50
CA GLY A 258 6.38 3.84 -8.86
C GLY A 258 7.50 4.23 -9.82
N LEU A 259 8.09 5.43 -9.65
CA LEU A 259 9.26 5.86 -10.43
C LEU A 259 10.53 5.10 -10.05
N ILE A 260 10.79 4.90 -8.75
CA ILE A 260 11.94 4.10 -8.28
C ILE A 260 11.88 2.69 -8.88
N ASP A 261 10.74 2.01 -8.75
CA ASP A 261 10.53 0.66 -9.27
C ASP A 261 10.61 0.63 -10.80
N THR A 262 10.01 1.61 -11.48
CA THR A 262 10.10 1.69 -12.95
C THR A 262 11.56 1.79 -13.40
N VAL A 263 12.36 2.67 -12.78
CA VAL A 263 13.78 2.82 -13.10
C VAL A 263 14.55 1.55 -12.78
N ALA A 264 14.29 0.89 -11.66
CA ALA A 264 14.95 -0.36 -11.30
C ALA A 264 14.61 -1.49 -12.28
N PHE A 265 13.32 -1.67 -12.61
CA PHE A 265 12.82 -2.77 -13.43
C PHE A 265 13.23 -2.61 -14.89
N VAL A 266 12.93 -1.45 -15.48
CA VAL A 266 13.23 -1.16 -16.88
C VAL A 266 14.72 -0.91 -17.07
N GLY A 267 15.36 -0.19 -16.16
CA GLY A 267 16.81 0.06 -16.21
C GLY A 267 17.61 -1.23 -16.16
N TYR A 268 17.25 -2.17 -15.27
CA TYR A 268 17.88 -3.50 -15.27
C TYR A 268 17.64 -4.25 -16.58
N ALA A 269 16.40 -4.29 -17.07
CA ALA A 269 16.05 -4.99 -18.30
C ALA A 269 16.78 -4.46 -19.55
N LEU A 270 17.20 -3.18 -19.55
CA LEU A 270 17.92 -2.54 -20.65
C LEU A 270 19.45 -2.60 -20.49
N LEU A 271 19.97 -2.58 -19.26
CA LEU A 271 21.41 -2.44 -18.98
C LEU A 271 22.10 -3.76 -18.61
N ALA A 272 21.36 -4.74 -18.06
CA ALA A 272 21.92 -6.03 -17.69
C ALA A 272 22.60 -6.68 -18.91
N GLY A 273 23.85 -7.13 -18.74
CA GLY A 273 24.67 -7.72 -19.79
C GLY A 273 25.31 -6.71 -20.76
N HIS A 274 24.98 -5.43 -20.66
CA HIS A 274 25.51 -4.35 -21.51
C HIS A 274 26.49 -3.42 -20.78
N VAL A 275 26.49 -3.43 -19.45
CA VAL A 275 27.38 -2.62 -18.61
C VAL A 275 28.09 -3.47 -17.57
N SER A 276 29.37 -3.19 -17.31
CA SER A 276 30.22 -4.00 -16.42
C SER A 276 29.98 -3.77 -14.93
N TRP A 277 29.36 -2.66 -14.55
CA TRP A 277 29.13 -2.27 -13.15
C TRP A 277 27.82 -2.83 -12.59
N LEU A 278 26.91 -3.31 -13.45
CA LEU A 278 25.62 -3.85 -13.01
C LEU A 278 25.77 -5.37 -12.81
N PRO A 279 25.54 -5.88 -11.58
CA PRO A 279 25.62 -7.31 -11.32
C PRO A 279 24.58 -8.08 -12.14
N THR A 280 25.04 -9.09 -12.88
CA THR A 280 24.18 -10.04 -13.59
C THR A 280 24.44 -11.45 -13.08
N PRO A 281 23.38 -12.27 -12.92
CA PRO A 281 23.50 -13.72 -12.71
C PRO A 281 24.35 -14.41 -13.76
#